data_AF-A0A8T9BVE6-F1
#
_entry.id   AF-A0A8T9BVE6-F1
#
_cell.length_a   1.000
_cell.length_b   1.000
_cell.length_c   1.000
_cell.angle_alpha   90.00
_cell.angle_beta   90.00
_cell.angle_gamma   90.00
#
_symmetry.space_group_name_H-M   'P 1'
#
loop_
_entity.id
_entity.type
_entity.pdbx_description
1 polymer ?
#
loop_
_entity_poly.entity_id
_entity_poly.type
_entity_poly.pdbx_seq_one_letter_code
_entity_poly.pdbx_strand_id
1 'polypeptide(L)'
;ELPSYHSLNLNQEAPAEKPNTQPAEDVLHFLNHSTDNLTSLSLRYGVPIHALRKTNNITSDHLLLARRTILIPGEFYRGGVSLSPRPIEGEEEERRKGIVRKWMVRCKVADYDVALLYLEQANYDLEMAVGVYMDDERWEREHPMKGKGKMGGSYNFGKRRFTGQRS
;
A
#
# COMPACT_ATOMS: atom_id res chain seq x y z
N GLU A 1 -37.53 51.54 -35.86
CA GLU A 1 -37.35 50.40 -36.78
C GLU A 1 -36.20 49.57 -36.26
N LEU A 2 -36.41 48.27 -35.99
CA LEU A 2 -35.40 47.37 -35.45
C LEU A 2 -34.87 46.48 -36.59
N PRO A 3 -33.55 46.23 -36.69
CA PRO A 3 -33.02 45.39 -37.75
C PRO A 3 -33.35 43.90 -37.53
N SER A 4 -33.79 43.27 -38.63
CA SER A 4 -34.04 41.85 -38.81
C SER A 4 -32.78 41.02 -38.62
N TYR A 5 -32.81 40.04 -37.72
CA TYR A 5 -31.75 39.02 -37.58
C TYR A 5 -31.86 38.00 -38.71
N HIS A 6 -31.37 38.35 -39.90
CA HIS A 6 -31.13 37.36 -40.94
C HIS A 6 -29.82 36.59 -40.68
N SER A 7 -30.00 35.37 -40.20
CA SER A 7 -29.24 34.15 -40.56
C SER A 7 -27.88 34.35 -41.24
N LEU A 8 -26.81 34.10 -40.47
CA LEU A 8 -25.55 33.62 -41.02
C LEU A 8 -25.38 32.16 -40.63
N ASN A 9 -25.90 31.31 -41.52
CA ASN A 9 -25.46 29.94 -41.67
C ASN A 9 -24.03 29.98 -42.23
N LEU A 10 -23.05 29.67 -41.39
CA LEU A 10 -21.70 29.30 -41.82
C LEU A 10 -21.48 27.87 -41.35
N ASN A 11 -21.87 26.93 -42.20
CA ASN A 11 -21.32 25.58 -42.23
C ASN A 11 -19.80 25.70 -42.27
N GLN A 12 -19.16 25.45 -41.12
CA GLN A 12 -17.76 25.09 -41.07
C GLN A 12 -17.69 23.57 -40.91
N GLU A 13 -17.69 22.86 -42.03
CA GLU A 13 -17.11 21.52 -42.10
C GLU A 13 -15.60 21.67 -41.90
N ALA A 14 -15.15 21.48 -40.66
CA ALA A 14 -13.76 21.22 -40.34
C ALA A 14 -13.49 19.70 -40.44
N PRO A 15 -12.31 19.29 -40.91
CA PRO A 15 -12.07 17.96 -41.48
C PRO A 15 -12.11 16.87 -40.41
N ALA A 16 -12.68 15.73 -40.78
CA ALA A 16 -12.64 14.51 -39.98
C ALA A 16 -11.18 14.10 -39.69
N GLU A 17 -10.68 14.46 -38.51
CA GLU A 17 -9.49 13.88 -37.94
C GLU A 17 -9.77 12.40 -37.67
N LYS A 18 -9.12 11.54 -38.46
CA LYS A 18 -9.05 10.10 -38.20
C LYS A 18 -8.55 9.93 -36.76
N PRO A 19 -9.25 9.18 -35.87
CA PRO A 19 -8.72 8.95 -34.53
C PRO A 19 -7.42 8.18 -34.66
N ASN A 20 -6.33 8.83 -34.31
CA ASN A 20 -5.00 8.25 -34.23
C ASN A 20 -5.09 6.99 -33.34
N THR A 21 -5.01 5.82 -33.96
CA THR A 21 -5.25 4.52 -33.32
C THR A 21 -3.98 4.06 -32.62
N GLN A 22 -3.52 4.83 -31.64
CA GLN A 22 -2.64 4.28 -30.62
C GLN A 22 -3.57 3.64 -29.57
N PRO A 23 -3.40 2.35 -29.24
CA PRO A 23 -4.16 1.75 -28.17
C PRO A 23 -3.85 2.56 -26.91
N ALA A 24 -4.87 3.20 -26.35
CA ALA A 24 -4.71 3.94 -25.12
C ALA A 24 -4.24 2.96 -24.04
N GLU A 25 -3.10 3.28 -23.42
CA GLU A 25 -2.47 2.39 -22.45
C GLU A 25 -3.34 2.23 -21.21
N ASP A 26 -3.42 0.99 -20.71
CA ASP A 26 -4.14 0.70 -19.49
C ASP A 26 -3.43 1.30 -18.27
N VAL A 27 -4.22 1.91 -17.38
CA VAL A 27 -3.72 2.59 -16.20
C VAL A 27 -3.89 1.70 -14.97
N LEU A 28 -2.81 1.46 -14.22
CA LEU A 28 -2.85 0.69 -12.98
C LEU A 28 -3.31 1.56 -11.81
N HIS A 29 -4.39 1.17 -11.14
CA HIS A 29 -4.93 1.83 -9.93
C HIS A 29 -4.73 0.97 -8.70
N PHE A 30 -4.13 1.52 -7.64
CA PHE A 30 -4.03 0.87 -6.34
C PHE A 30 -5.33 1.00 -5.56
N LEU A 31 -5.90 -0.13 -5.15
CA LEU A 31 -7.23 -0.22 -4.52
C LEU A 31 -7.19 0.16 -3.05
N ASN A 32 -8.05 1.09 -2.68
CA ASN A 32 -8.35 1.40 -1.28
C ASN A 32 -9.66 0.70 -0.90
N HIS A 33 -9.60 -0.43 -0.21
CA HIS A 33 -10.81 -1.19 0.15
C HIS A 33 -11.82 -0.43 1.03
N SER A 34 -11.43 0.68 1.66
CA SER A 34 -12.35 1.53 2.44
C SER A 34 -13.19 2.47 1.58
N THR A 35 -12.71 2.87 0.40
CA THR A 35 -13.35 3.88 -0.46
C THR A 35 -13.62 3.42 -1.90
N ASP A 36 -12.83 2.47 -2.39
CA ASP A 36 -12.88 1.97 -3.76
C ASP A 36 -13.80 0.75 -3.87
N ASN A 37 -14.85 0.93 -4.66
CA ASN A 37 -15.70 -0.12 -5.21
C ASN A 37 -15.86 0.08 -6.72
N LEU A 38 -16.34 -0.95 -7.44
CA LEU A 38 -16.52 -0.91 -8.90
C LEU A 38 -17.33 0.30 -9.38
N THR A 39 -18.38 0.68 -8.67
CA THR A 39 -19.23 1.84 -9.01
C THR A 39 -18.46 3.16 -8.83
N SER A 40 -17.74 3.31 -7.72
CA SER A 40 -16.96 4.52 -7.42
C SER A 40 -15.79 4.69 -8.37
N LEU A 41 -15.18 3.60 -8.84
CA LEU A 41 -14.10 3.61 -9.82
C LEU A 41 -14.64 3.94 -11.21
N SER A 42 -15.78 3.35 -11.57
CA SER A 42 -16.51 3.67 -12.80
C SER A 42 -16.82 5.16 -12.90
N LEU A 43 -17.32 5.76 -11.81
CA LEU A 43 -17.62 7.19 -11.75
C LEU A 43 -16.35 8.06 -11.79
N ARG A 44 -15.30 7.69 -11.05
CA ARG A 44 -14.05 8.47 -11.00
C ARG A 44 -13.30 8.48 -12.33
N TYR A 45 -13.24 7.35 -13.01
CA TYR A 45 -12.52 7.20 -14.27
C TYR A 45 -13.40 7.37 -15.51
N GLY A 46 -14.73 7.49 -15.35
CA GLY A 46 -15.67 7.56 -16.47
C GLY A 46 -15.77 6.25 -17.29
N VAL A 47 -15.38 5.11 -16.70
CA VAL A 47 -15.32 3.82 -17.40
C VAL A 47 -16.56 2.98 -17.05
N PRO A 48 -17.24 2.35 -18.02
CA PRO A 48 -18.35 1.45 -17.73
C PRO A 48 -17.94 0.25 -16.84
N ILE A 49 -18.80 -0.11 -15.87
CA ILE A 49 -18.55 -1.23 -14.95
C ILE A 49 -18.29 -2.55 -15.69
N HIS A 50 -19.01 -2.79 -16.80
CA HIS A 50 -18.81 -4.01 -17.60
C HIS A 50 -17.41 -4.09 -18.23
N ALA A 51 -16.85 -2.96 -18.67
CA ALA A 51 -15.52 -2.89 -19.22
C ALA A 51 -14.47 -3.14 -18.13
N LEU A 52 -14.61 -2.50 -16.95
CA LEU A 52 -13.75 -2.76 -15.80
C LEU A 52 -13.75 -4.25 -15.40
N ARG A 53 -14.92 -4.88 -15.34
CA ARG A 53 -15.05 -6.32 -15.03
C ARG A 53 -14.40 -7.21 -16.07
N LYS A 54 -14.60 -6.91 -17.35
CA LYS A 54 -14.03 -7.68 -18.47
C LYS A 54 -12.51 -7.63 -18.47
N THR A 55 -11.93 -6.43 -18.37
CA THR A 55 -10.47 -6.23 -18.40
C THR A 55 -9.78 -6.84 -17.18
N ASN A 56 -10.45 -6.89 -16.02
CA ASN A 56 -9.87 -7.43 -14.80
C ASN A 56 -10.31 -8.87 -14.48
N ASN A 57 -11.13 -9.51 -15.33
CA ASN A 57 -11.73 -10.83 -15.08
C ASN A 57 -12.44 -10.90 -13.71
N ILE A 58 -13.23 -9.87 -13.37
CA ILE A 58 -13.98 -9.79 -12.11
C ILE A 58 -15.43 -10.18 -12.37
N THR A 59 -15.86 -11.34 -11.84
CA THR A 59 -17.25 -11.82 -11.95
C THR A 59 -18.14 -11.29 -10.83
N SER A 60 -17.58 -10.95 -9.68
CA SER A 60 -18.32 -10.54 -8.47
C SER A 60 -17.56 -9.48 -7.68
N ASP A 61 -18.31 -8.61 -7.00
CA ASP A 61 -17.74 -7.42 -6.34
C ASP A 61 -16.79 -7.77 -5.19
N HIS A 62 -16.99 -8.90 -4.50
CA HIS A 62 -16.09 -9.36 -3.44
C HIS A 62 -14.69 -9.73 -3.95
N LEU A 63 -14.54 -10.08 -5.23
CA LEU A 63 -13.21 -10.38 -5.81
C LEU A 63 -12.33 -9.14 -5.90
N LEU A 64 -12.92 -7.94 -5.84
CA LEU A 64 -12.17 -6.69 -5.77
C LEU A 64 -11.42 -6.57 -4.44
N LEU A 65 -12.01 -7.06 -3.33
CA LEU A 65 -11.41 -7.02 -1.99
C LEU A 65 -10.18 -7.92 -1.85
N ALA A 66 -10.06 -8.96 -2.69
CA ALA A 66 -8.91 -9.85 -2.69
C ALA A 66 -7.71 -9.30 -3.48
N ARG A 67 -7.85 -8.14 -4.13
CA ARG A 67 -6.85 -7.56 -5.03
C ARG A 67 -6.31 -6.26 -4.49
N ARG A 68 -5.00 -6.05 -4.65
CA ARG A 68 -4.36 -4.76 -4.31
C ARG A 68 -4.48 -3.72 -5.42
N THR A 69 -4.67 -4.16 -6.66
CA THR A 69 -4.69 -3.29 -7.84
C THR A 69 -5.79 -3.68 -8.81
N ILE A 70 -6.19 -2.72 -9.63
CA ILE A 70 -7.12 -2.88 -10.74
C ILE A 70 -6.57 -2.16 -11.97
N LEU A 71 -6.76 -2.73 -13.16
CA LEU A 71 -6.47 -2.10 -14.44
C LEU A 71 -7.66 -1.26 -14.90
N ILE A 72 -7.40 -0.02 -15.25
CA ILE A 72 -8.37 0.89 -15.84
C ILE A 72 -8.15 0.89 -17.36
N PRO A 73 -9.13 0.45 -18.16
CA PRO A 73 -9.02 0.42 -19.61
C PRO A 73 -8.74 1.81 -20.19
N GLY A 74 -7.62 1.95 -20.90
CA GLY A 74 -7.26 3.21 -21.56
C GLY A 74 -8.26 3.62 -22.64
N GLU A 75 -8.98 2.65 -23.23
CA GLU A 75 -10.03 2.88 -24.24
C GLU A 75 -11.07 3.92 -23.80
N PHE A 76 -11.41 3.92 -22.51
CA PHE A 76 -12.39 4.83 -21.93
C PHE A 76 -11.74 5.97 -21.14
N TYR A 77 -10.56 5.73 -20.55
CA TYR A 77 -9.86 6.70 -19.73
C TYR A 77 -8.67 7.32 -20.45
N ARG A 78 -8.85 8.55 -20.97
CA ARG A 78 -7.78 9.33 -21.64
C ARG A 78 -6.92 10.17 -20.69
N GLY A 79 -7.13 10.06 -19.39
CA GLY A 79 -6.39 10.87 -18.41
C GLY A 79 -4.93 10.45 -18.25
N GLY A 80 -4.56 9.23 -18.68
CA GLY A 80 -3.16 8.75 -18.75
C GLY A 80 -2.45 8.59 -17.40
N VAL A 81 -3.04 9.04 -16.29
CA VAL A 81 -2.46 8.99 -14.94
C VAL A 81 -3.40 8.28 -13.99
N SER A 82 -2.83 7.47 -13.09
CA SER A 82 -3.61 6.83 -12.04
C SER A 82 -3.99 7.83 -10.95
N LEU A 83 -5.26 7.85 -10.55
CA LEU A 83 -5.76 8.64 -9.42
C LEU A 83 -5.31 8.07 -8.06
N SER A 84 -4.79 6.84 -8.03
CA SER A 84 -4.17 6.22 -6.86
C SER A 84 -2.84 5.60 -7.28
N PRO A 85 -1.76 6.41 -7.35
CA PRO A 85 -0.45 5.95 -7.81
C PRO A 85 0.36 5.25 -6.72
N ARG A 86 -0.10 5.23 -5.46
CA ARG A 86 0.61 4.62 -4.32
C ARG A 86 -0.25 3.53 -3.66
N PRO A 87 0.36 2.40 -3.23
CA PRO A 87 -0.32 1.42 -2.40
C PRO A 87 -0.87 2.06 -1.11
N ILE A 88 -2.15 1.85 -0.81
CA ILE A 88 -2.82 2.43 0.38
C ILE A 88 -2.42 1.77 1.70
N GLU A 89 -1.92 0.52 1.68
CA GLU A 89 -1.21 -0.07 2.83
C GLU A 89 -0.02 0.83 3.29
N GLY A 90 0.30 1.86 2.51
CA GLY A 90 1.10 2.99 2.95
C GLY A 90 2.58 2.66 2.88
N GLU A 91 3.39 3.68 2.59
CA GLU A 91 4.85 3.55 2.69
C GLU A 91 5.26 3.06 4.07
N GLU A 92 4.49 3.41 5.11
CA GLU A 92 4.81 3.09 6.48
C GLU A 92 4.65 1.61 6.82
N GLU A 93 3.57 0.93 6.40
CA GLU A 93 3.38 -0.49 6.72
C GLU A 93 4.35 -1.38 5.94
N GLU A 94 4.62 -1.04 4.67
CA GLU A 94 5.66 -1.71 3.88
C GLU A 94 7.06 -1.50 4.47
N ARG A 95 7.35 -0.27 4.95
CA ARG A 95 8.60 0.01 5.67
C ARG A 95 8.68 -0.81 6.96
N ARG A 96 7.59 -0.94 7.72
CA ARG A 96 7.51 -1.79 8.93
C ARG A 96 7.76 -3.26 8.60
N LYS A 97 7.05 -3.83 7.63
CA LYS A 97 7.25 -5.22 7.16
C LYS A 97 8.68 -5.47 6.66
N GLY A 98 9.27 -4.50 5.97
CA GLY A 98 10.67 -4.56 5.53
C GLY A 98 11.66 -4.54 6.70
N ILE A 99 11.42 -3.69 7.70
CA ILE A 99 12.27 -3.57 8.88
C ILE A 99 12.19 -4.82 9.76
N VAL A 100 10.99 -5.38 9.97
CA VAL A 100 10.81 -6.65 10.70
C VAL A 100 11.63 -7.76 10.07
N ARG A 101 11.54 -7.93 8.74
CA ARG A 101 12.33 -8.94 8.03
C ARG A 101 13.84 -8.70 8.16
N LYS A 102 14.30 -7.45 8.05
CA LYS A 102 15.72 -7.12 8.23
C LYS A 102 16.19 -7.42 9.67
N TRP A 103 15.38 -7.10 10.66
CA TRP A 103 15.66 -7.38 12.07
C TRP A 103 15.78 -8.89 12.30
N MET A 104 14.80 -9.68 11.83
CA MET A 104 14.80 -11.14 11.95
C MET A 104 16.06 -11.77 11.35
N VAL A 105 16.47 -11.32 10.16
CA VAL A 105 17.67 -11.82 9.49
C VAL A 105 18.94 -11.42 10.24
N ARG A 106 19.02 -10.19 10.74
CA ARG A 106 20.21 -9.69 11.46
C ARG A 106 20.38 -10.34 12.82
N CYS A 107 19.28 -10.49 13.56
CA CYS A 107 19.25 -11.15 14.87
C CYS A 107 19.21 -12.68 14.79
N LYS A 108 18.92 -13.24 13.60
CA LYS A 108 18.71 -14.68 13.36
C LYS A 108 17.56 -15.27 14.19
N VAL A 109 16.54 -14.46 14.45
CA VAL A 109 15.33 -14.83 15.19
C VAL A 109 14.19 -15.03 14.20
N ALA A 110 13.58 -16.22 14.20
CA ALA A 110 12.44 -16.53 13.33
C ALA A 110 11.09 -16.14 13.95
N ASP A 111 11.04 -15.87 15.25
CA ASP A 111 9.83 -15.50 15.96
C ASP A 111 9.40 -14.07 15.64
N TYR A 112 8.25 -13.96 14.97
CA TYR A 112 7.69 -12.68 14.55
C TYR A 112 7.27 -11.79 15.71
N ASP A 113 6.69 -12.37 16.75
CA ASP A 113 6.24 -11.62 17.92
C ASP A 113 7.40 -10.98 18.68
N VAL A 114 8.55 -11.67 18.73
CA VAL A 114 9.79 -11.13 19.33
C VAL A 114 10.31 -9.97 18.49
N ALA A 115 10.34 -10.11 17.16
CA ALA A 115 10.77 -9.04 16.26
C ALA A 115 9.89 -7.79 16.41
N LEU A 116 8.56 -7.97 16.47
CA LEU A 116 7.63 -6.88 16.71
C LEU A 116 7.87 -6.20 18.05
N LEU A 117 8.06 -6.96 19.12
CA LEU A 117 8.29 -6.42 20.46
C LEU A 117 9.49 -5.47 20.48
N TYR A 118 10.65 -5.92 19.98
CA TYR A 118 11.87 -5.11 19.98
C TYR A 118 11.76 -3.90 19.04
N LEU A 119 11.11 -4.06 17.90
CA LEU A 119 10.91 -2.96 16.96
C LEU A 119 9.90 -1.94 17.47
N GLU A 120 8.82 -2.34 18.12
CA GLU A 120 7.87 -1.41 18.74
C GLU A 120 8.51 -0.61 19.88
N GLN A 121 9.32 -1.27 20.72
CA GLN A 121 10.07 -0.61 21.79
C GLN A 121 11.10 0.41 21.26
N ALA A 122 11.67 0.14 20.09
CA ALA A 122 12.63 1.02 19.42
C ALA A 122 11.98 2.00 18.42
N ASN A 123 10.65 2.16 18.44
CA ASN A 123 9.91 2.99 17.48
C ASN A 123 10.24 2.69 15.99
N TYR A 124 10.44 1.41 15.67
CA TYR A 124 10.85 0.89 14.36
C TYR A 124 12.21 1.43 13.86
N ASP A 125 13.12 1.79 14.77
CA ASP A 125 14.55 1.96 14.48
C ASP A 125 15.24 0.59 14.49
N LEU A 126 15.68 0.14 13.31
CA LEU A 126 16.30 -1.16 13.12
C LEU A 126 17.61 -1.31 13.91
N GLU A 127 18.44 -0.26 13.95
CA GLU A 127 19.77 -0.35 14.55
C GLU A 127 19.65 -0.40 16.07
N MET A 128 18.79 0.45 16.62
CA MET A 128 18.49 0.45 18.04
C MET A 128 17.90 -0.89 18.48
N ALA A 129 16.88 -1.41 17.78
CA ALA A 129 16.24 -2.68 18.13
C ALA A 129 17.21 -3.86 18.10
N VAL A 130 18.15 -3.89 17.15
CA VAL A 130 19.17 -4.94 17.09
C VAL A 130 20.20 -4.75 18.20
N GLY A 131 20.59 -3.51 18.50
CA GLY A 131 21.49 -3.20 19.61
C GLY A 131 20.95 -3.71 20.94
N VAL A 132 19.70 -3.38 21.26
CA VAL A 132 19.02 -3.83 22.50
C VAL A 132 18.95 -5.36 22.57
N TYR A 133 18.55 -6.02 21.47
CA TYR A 133 18.50 -7.48 21.45
C TYR A 133 19.88 -8.12 21.70
N MET A 134 20.93 -7.60 21.06
CA MET A 134 22.28 -8.12 21.23
C MET A 134 22.86 -7.84 22.63
N ASP A 135 22.47 -6.73 23.27
CA ASP A 135 22.80 -6.44 24.66
C ASP A 135 22.13 -7.44 25.62
N ASP A 136 20.85 -7.76 25.39
CA ASP A 136 20.12 -8.77 26.16
C ASP A 136 20.77 -10.15 26.03
N GLU A 137 21.09 -10.60 24.80
CA GLU A 137 21.79 -11.88 24.56
C GLU A 137 23.17 -11.92 25.24
N ARG A 138 23.92 -10.81 25.23
CA ARG A 138 25.20 -10.72 25.95
C ARG A 138 25.00 -10.87 27.45
N TRP A 139 23.99 -10.19 27.99
CA TRP A 139 23.68 -10.23 29.42
C TRP A 139 23.27 -11.65 29.85
N GLU A 140 22.43 -12.34 29.07
CA GLU A 140 21.98 -13.71 29.36
C GLU A 140 23.14 -14.71 29.35
N ARG A 141 24.10 -14.56 28.43
CA ARG A 141 25.31 -15.41 28.36
C ARG A 141 26.23 -15.21 29.57
N GLU A 142 26.33 -13.99 30.08
CA GLU A 142 27.17 -13.64 31.24
C GLU A 142 26.49 -13.91 32.58
N HIS A 143 25.16 -13.95 32.59
CA HIS A 143 24.34 -14.27 33.75
C HIS A 143 23.51 -15.55 33.49
N PRO A 144 24.18 -16.71 33.30
CA PRO A 144 23.47 -17.96 33.11
C PRO A 144 22.61 -18.24 34.34
N MET A 145 21.30 -18.08 34.20
CA MET A 145 20.33 -18.28 35.27
C MET A 145 20.47 -19.70 35.84
N LYS A 146 20.83 -19.80 37.13
CA LYS A 146 20.77 -21.06 37.87
C LYS A 146 19.29 -21.42 38.10
N GLY A 147 18.73 -22.26 37.23
CA GLY A 147 17.43 -22.89 37.47
C GLY A 147 16.76 -23.38 36.19
N LYS A 148 17.02 -24.63 35.80
CA LYS A 148 16.23 -25.33 34.77
C LYS A 148 14.79 -25.53 35.28
N GLY A 149 13.84 -25.00 34.54
CA GLY A 149 12.46 -25.47 34.52
C GLY A 149 11.84 -25.07 33.19
N LYS A 150 11.57 -26.05 32.32
CA LYS A 150 10.71 -25.86 31.15
C LYS A 150 9.42 -25.17 31.61
N MET A 151 9.22 -23.91 31.27
CA MET A 151 7.89 -23.30 31.21
C MET A 151 7.75 -22.69 29.82
N GLY A 152 6.97 -23.37 28.98
CA GLY A 152 6.38 -22.70 27.84
C GLY A 152 5.44 -21.60 28.33
N GLY A 153 5.36 -20.52 27.55
CA GLY A 153 4.32 -19.50 27.70
C GLY A 153 4.51 -18.55 28.86
N SER A 154 5.35 -17.53 28.66
CA SER A 154 5.05 -16.12 29.00
C SER A 154 6.36 -15.35 28.94
N TYR A 155 6.60 -14.64 27.84
CA TYR A 155 7.65 -13.63 27.72
C TYR A 155 7.33 -12.46 28.68
N ASN A 156 7.58 -12.67 29.97
CA ASN A 156 7.67 -11.58 30.94
C ASN A 156 9.07 -10.97 30.80
N PHE A 157 9.32 -10.23 29.72
CA PHE A 157 10.45 -9.32 29.68
C PHE A 157 10.15 -8.16 30.64
N GLY A 158 10.70 -8.30 31.83
CA GLY A 158 10.62 -7.32 32.90
C GLY A 158 11.06 -5.95 32.40
N LYS A 159 10.18 -4.97 32.65
CA LYS A 159 10.40 -3.53 32.56
C LYS A 159 11.75 -3.12 33.15
N ARG A 160 12.85 -3.17 32.37
CA ARG A 160 14.09 -2.49 32.72
C ARG A 160 14.14 -1.16 31.97
N ARG A 161 13.51 -0.19 32.63
CA ARG A 161 13.65 1.26 32.55
C ARG A 161 14.67 1.77 31.52
N PHE A 162 14.15 2.22 30.38
CA PHE A 162 14.80 3.20 29.53
C PHE A 162 14.75 4.56 30.26
N THR A 163 15.66 4.79 31.20
CA THR A 163 15.95 6.16 31.66
C THR A 163 17.02 6.73 30.73
N GLY A 164 16.58 7.59 29.82
CA GLY A 164 17.47 8.33 28.93
C GLY A 164 18.51 9.11 29.73
N GLN A 165 19.77 8.72 29.60
CA GLN A 165 20.90 9.59 29.83
C GLN A 165 21.87 9.38 28.68
N ARG A 166 21.84 10.32 27.74
CA ARG A 166 22.92 10.56 26.79
C ARG A 166 23.52 11.89 27.21
N SER A 167 24.75 11.84 27.73
CA SER A 167 25.59 13.00 28.00
C SER A 167 26.01 13.71 26.72
#